data_AF-A0A4R7P357-F1
#
_entry.id   AF-A0A4R7P357-F1
#
_cell.length_a   1.000
_cell.length_b   1.000
_cell.length_c   1.000
_cell.angle_alpha   90.00
_cell.angle_beta   90.00
_cell.angle_gamma   90.00
#
_symmetry.space_group_name_H-M   'P 1'
#
loop_
_entity.id
_entity.type
_entity.pdbx_description
1 polymer ?
#
loop_
_entity_poly.entity_id
_entity_poly.type
_entity_poly.pdbx_seq_one_letter_code
_entity_poly.pdbx_strand_id
1 'polypeptide(L)'
;MAALPRTPKVGIVTVTLRWIAALLLWFVLIPTASAREAWPPAVMAYLEALSSVEQGDPPVSMEALFTAAEAAQDELMQVNPVGQQAWMESLSEEDYAYLVQLLRGMRLARGRDVYAQPDPNFLSELAQRLGRPEDRDFFRIYRASWGANMVPSYLRLTTRAAPCVRFGEGLIPPLYERWRGYRTQYSQAYSTYVAQTVKDLEEAVSLGTCACAGADSVEQELSAFVSRFPDTPVRPAIMARLQELEDDPERRPVQCR
;
A
#
# COMPACT_ATOMS: atom_id res chain seq x y z
N MET A 1 -16.20 -89.49 32.04
CA MET A 1 -14.86 -89.66 31.47
C MET A 1 -14.11 -88.35 31.63
N ALA A 2 -13.33 -88.25 32.73
CA ALA A 2 -11.86 -88.06 32.76
C ALA A 2 -11.44 -86.59 32.55
N ALA A 3 -11.24 -85.78 33.60
CA ALA A 3 -10.11 -85.67 34.54
C ALA A 3 -9.03 -84.65 34.06
N LEU A 4 -8.74 -83.68 34.94
CA LEU A 4 -7.75 -82.58 34.87
C LEU A 4 -6.30 -83.08 34.65
N PRO A 5 -5.33 -82.20 34.27
CA PRO A 5 -4.48 -81.57 35.30
C PRO A 5 -3.98 -80.13 35.02
N ARG A 6 -3.43 -79.53 36.09
CA ARG A 6 -2.80 -78.21 36.23
C ARG A 6 -1.26 -78.25 36.02
N THR A 7 -0.69 -77.03 35.87
CA THR A 7 0.71 -76.55 36.17
C THR A 7 1.81 -76.82 35.13
N PRO A 8 2.93 -76.03 35.04
CA PRO A 8 3.56 -75.16 36.07
C PRO A 8 4.10 -73.76 35.66
N LYS A 9 4.63 -73.06 36.69
CA LYS A 9 5.38 -71.78 36.69
C LYS A 9 6.85 -71.96 36.28
N VAL A 10 7.44 -70.96 35.60
CA VAL A 10 8.88 -70.59 35.54
C VAL A 10 8.90 -69.07 35.20
N GLY A 11 9.68 -68.13 35.72
CA GLY A 11 10.88 -68.10 36.54
C GLY A 11 11.86 -67.06 35.95
N ILE A 12 11.99 -65.89 36.62
CA ILE A 12 13.18 -65.03 36.83
C ILE A 12 14.09 -64.66 35.61
N VAL A 13 14.40 -63.36 35.42
CA VAL A 13 15.78 -62.77 35.49
C VAL A 13 15.68 -61.23 35.50
N THR A 14 16.08 -60.64 36.63
CA THR A 14 16.49 -59.23 36.79
C THR A 14 17.90 -59.04 36.27
N VAL A 15 18.12 -58.06 35.38
CA VAL A 15 19.46 -57.55 35.02
C VAL A 15 19.58 -56.12 35.53
N THR A 16 20.44 -55.94 36.54
CA THR A 16 20.93 -54.65 37.01
C THR A 16 22.00 -54.12 36.06
N LEU A 17 21.87 -52.89 35.59
CA LEU A 17 22.96 -52.15 34.96
C LEU A 17 23.12 -50.78 35.63
N ARG A 18 24.18 -50.66 36.43
CA ARG A 18 24.86 -49.40 36.77
C ARG A 18 25.40 -48.78 35.48
N TRP A 19 25.61 -47.46 35.42
CA TRP A 19 26.90 -46.80 35.12
C TRP A 19 26.75 -45.28 34.86
N ILE A 20 27.51 -44.52 35.67
CA ILE A 20 28.32 -43.34 35.34
C ILE A 20 27.60 -42.05 34.95
N ALA A 21 27.56 -41.14 35.93
CA ALA A 21 27.41 -39.71 35.76
C ALA A 21 28.64 -39.13 35.01
N ALA A 22 28.40 -38.57 33.83
CA ALA A 22 29.33 -37.66 33.15
C ALA A 22 28.75 -36.24 33.24
N LEU A 23 29.38 -35.42 34.07
CA LEU A 23 29.11 -33.99 34.21
C LEU A 23 29.61 -33.28 32.93
N LEU A 24 28.72 -33.14 31.94
CA LEU A 24 28.92 -32.26 30.80
C LEU A 24 28.49 -30.85 31.20
N LEU A 25 29.47 -29.98 31.44
CA LEU A 25 29.28 -28.53 31.50
C LEU A 25 28.75 -28.05 30.14
N TRP A 26 27.43 -28.03 30.00
CA TRP A 26 26.75 -27.27 28.96
C TRP A 26 26.80 -25.80 29.37
N PHE A 27 27.79 -25.07 28.87
CA PHE A 27 27.60 -23.65 28.65
C PHE A 27 26.47 -23.52 27.65
N VAL A 28 25.24 -23.35 28.17
CA VAL A 28 24.12 -22.87 27.39
C VAL A 28 24.52 -21.46 26.95
N LEU A 29 25.06 -21.35 25.74
CA LEU A 29 24.95 -20.14 24.94
C LEU A 29 23.45 -19.89 24.83
N ILE A 30 22.91 -19.12 25.77
CA ILE A 30 21.58 -18.55 25.62
C ILE A 30 21.76 -17.63 24.41
N PRO A 31 21.15 -17.93 23.25
CA PRO A 31 21.08 -16.93 22.21
C PRO A 31 20.37 -15.77 22.88
N THR A 32 21.08 -14.66 23.10
CA THR A 32 20.43 -13.38 23.35
C THR A 32 19.48 -13.24 22.18
N ALA A 33 18.18 -13.39 22.44
CA ALA A 33 17.16 -13.01 21.50
C ALA A 33 17.63 -11.66 20.99
N SER A 34 18.00 -11.58 19.70
CA SER A 34 18.31 -10.27 19.13
C SER A 34 17.10 -9.43 19.51
N ALA A 35 17.35 -8.29 20.12
CA ALA A 35 16.30 -7.32 20.33
C ALA A 35 15.82 -7.01 18.92
N ARG A 36 14.78 -7.74 18.47
CA ARG A 36 14.07 -7.43 17.24
C ARG A 36 13.69 -5.99 17.43
N GLU A 37 14.31 -5.14 16.63
CA GLU A 37 14.08 -3.71 16.67
C GLU A 37 12.57 -3.51 16.69
N ALA A 38 12.08 -2.78 17.69
CA ALA A 38 10.64 -2.60 17.83
C ALA A 38 10.16 -1.90 16.57
N TRP A 39 9.26 -2.54 15.82
CA TRP A 39 8.71 -1.95 14.60
C TRP A 39 8.06 -0.60 14.92
N PRO A 40 8.05 0.34 13.95
CA PRO A 40 7.46 1.65 14.17
C PRO A 40 6.00 1.54 14.65
N PRO A 41 5.53 2.42 15.55
CA PRO A 41 4.17 2.34 16.10
C PRO A 41 3.06 2.27 15.03
N ALA A 42 3.18 2.98 13.90
CA ALA A 42 2.17 2.91 12.85
C ALA A 42 2.17 1.56 12.11
N VAL A 43 3.32 0.90 11.99
CA VAL A 43 3.41 -0.48 11.48
C VAL A 43 2.64 -1.43 12.39
N MET A 44 2.80 -1.31 13.71
CA MET A 44 2.07 -2.14 14.66
C MET A 44 0.57 -1.85 14.65
N ALA A 45 0.17 -0.59 14.56
CA ALA A 45 -1.23 -0.18 14.46
C ALA A 45 -1.90 -0.72 13.19
N TYR A 46 -1.17 -0.72 12.06
CA TYR A 46 -1.65 -1.34 10.82
C TYR A 46 -1.91 -2.84 10.98
N LEU A 47 -0.98 -3.58 11.60
CA LEU A 47 -1.12 -5.02 11.83
C LEU A 47 -2.32 -5.34 12.74
N GLU A 48 -2.52 -4.54 13.78
CA GLU A 48 -3.69 -4.67 14.66
C GLU A 48 -5.00 -4.39 13.91
N ALA A 49 -5.05 -3.31 13.12
CA ALA A 49 -6.22 -2.97 12.33
C ALA A 49 -6.54 -4.05 11.27
N LEU A 50 -5.53 -4.61 10.61
CA LEU A 50 -5.70 -5.69 9.63
C LEU A 50 -6.27 -6.93 10.30
N SER A 51 -5.69 -7.31 11.44
CA SER A 51 -6.16 -8.44 12.25
C SER A 51 -7.62 -8.25 12.71
N SER A 52 -7.98 -7.04 13.15
CA SER A 52 -9.35 -6.70 13.54
C SER A 52 -10.34 -6.85 12.39
N VAL A 53 -9.99 -6.38 11.19
CA VAL A 53 -10.83 -6.55 9.98
C VAL A 53 -10.94 -8.03 9.59
N GLU A 54 -9.85 -8.79 9.61
CA GLU A 54 -9.85 -10.22 9.22
C GLU A 54 -10.64 -11.11 10.18
N GLN A 55 -10.74 -10.73 11.46
CA GLN A 55 -11.45 -11.48 12.51
C GLN A 55 -12.88 -10.96 12.76
N GLY A 56 -13.24 -9.80 12.23
CA GLY A 56 -14.54 -9.18 12.44
C GLY A 56 -15.66 -9.88 11.67
N ASP A 57 -16.89 -9.76 12.18
CA ASP A 57 -18.09 -10.25 11.49
C ASP A 57 -18.48 -9.29 10.34
N PRO A 58 -18.56 -9.76 9.08
CA PRO A 58 -18.93 -8.90 7.96
C PRO A 58 -20.39 -8.42 8.01
N PRO A 59 -20.69 -7.19 7.57
CA PRO A 59 -19.75 -6.23 6.99
C PRO A 59 -19.05 -5.36 8.07
N VAL A 60 -17.72 -5.26 7.98
CA VAL A 60 -16.88 -4.43 8.84
C VAL A 60 -16.38 -3.21 8.06
N SER A 61 -16.28 -2.05 8.72
CA SER A 61 -15.65 -0.88 8.10
C SER A 61 -14.15 -1.10 7.98
N MET A 62 -13.58 -0.67 6.86
CA MET A 62 -12.14 -0.77 6.59
C MET A 62 -11.44 0.57 6.67
N GLU A 63 -12.13 1.64 7.07
CA GLU A 63 -11.57 2.99 7.12
C GLU A 63 -10.43 3.10 8.14
N ALA A 64 -10.57 2.48 9.31
CA ALA A 64 -9.51 2.42 10.31
C ALA A 64 -8.27 1.67 9.81
N LEU A 65 -8.46 0.57 9.06
CA LEU A 65 -7.38 -0.17 8.41
C LEU A 65 -6.66 0.70 7.38
N PHE A 66 -7.39 1.40 6.52
CA PHE A 66 -6.78 2.26 5.51
C PHE A 66 -6.01 3.43 6.14
N THR A 67 -6.60 4.08 7.15
CA THR A 67 -5.94 5.15 7.91
C THR A 67 -4.64 4.66 8.55
N ALA A 68 -4.65 3.46 9.14
CA ALA A 68 -3.45 2.87 9.71
C ALA A 68 -2.41 2.51 8.63
N ALA A 69 -2.85 2.09 7.45
CA ALA A 69 -1.98 1.81 6.31
C ALA A 69 -1.29 3.09 5.78
N GLU A 70 -2.02 4.21 5.69
CA GLU A 70 -1.45 5.51 5.31
C GLU A 70 -0.41 5.98 6.34
N ALA A 71 -0.72 5.87 7.63
CA ALA A 71 0.23 6.20 8.69
C ALA A 71 1.49 5.31 8.65
N ALA A 72 1.32 4.01 8.39
CA ALA A 72 2.45 3.10 8.22
C ALA A 72 3.28 3.45 6.98
N GLN A 73 2.66 3.81 5.85
CA GLN A 73 3.35 4.34 4.68
C GLN A 73 4.22 5.55 5.05
N ASP A 74 3.65 6.55 5.72
CA ASP A 74 4.35 7.79 6.04
C ASP A 74 5.55 7.53 6.96
N GLU A 75 5.38 6.68 7.97
CA GLU A 75 6.46 6.34 8.90
C GLU A 75 7.57 5.50 8.25
N LEU A 76 7.22 4.53 7.39
CA LEU A 76 8.20 3.74 6.64
C LEU A 76 8.99 4.59 5.63
N MET A 77 8.34 5.62 5.08
CA MET A 77 8.92 6.57 4.12
C MET A 77 9.58 7.78 4.79
N GLN A 78 9.54 7.88 6.12
CA GLN A 78 10.15 8.99 6.83
C GLN A 78 11.67 8.99 6.61
N VAL A 79 12.17 10.08 6.03
CA VAL A 79 13.59 10.23 5.72
C VAL A 79 14.35 10.64 6.97
N ASN A 80 15.35 9.85 7.36
CA ASN A 80 16.25 10.20 8.46
C ASN A 80 17.14 11.39 8.04
N PRO A 81 17.20 12.49 8.83
CA PRO A 81 18.11 13.61 8.57
C PRO A 81 19.58 13.17 8.46
N VAL A 82 19.96 12.12 9.20
CA VAL A 82 21.27 11.50 9.17
C VAL A 82 21.21 10.31 8.21
N GLY A 83 21.81 10.47 7.04
CA GLY A 83 21.87 9.42 6.00
C GLY A 83 20.94 9.64 4.80
N GLN A 84 19.95 10.54 4.91
CA GLN A 84 19.02 10.89 3.81
C GLN A 84 18.33 9.68 3.17
N GLN A 85 18.04 8.66 3.98
CA GLN A 85 17.38 7.42 3.58
C GLN A 85 16.05 7.29 4.30
N ALA A 86 15.06 6.69 3.64
CA ALA A 86 13.81 6.33 4.30
C ALA A 86 14.07 5.28 5.40
N TRP A 87 13.24 5.25 6.44
CA TRP A 87 13.41 4.32 7.57
C TRP A 87 13.60 2.87 7.10
N MET A 88 12.76 2.39 6.17
CA MET A 88 12.85 1.01 5.66
C MET A 88 14.13 0.70 4.86
N GLU A 89 14.85 1.72 4.39
CA GLU A 89 16.12 1.57 3.69
C GLU A 89 17.30 1.37 4.66
N SER A 90 17.15 1.80 5.91
CA SER A 90 18.16 1.56 6.96
C SER A 90 18.16 0.12 7.51
N LEU A 91 17.11 -0.65 7.20
CA LEU A 91 16.99 -2.04 7.64
C LEU A 91 18.00 -2.96 6.96
N SER A 92 18.44 -3.98 7.70
CA SER A 92 19.19 -5.09 7.12
C SER A 92 18.38 -5.81 6.02
N GLU A 93 19.05 -6.57 5.15
CA GLU A 93 18.35 -7.44 4.17
C GLU A 93 17.40 -8.43 4.83
N GLU A 94 17.78 -8.98 5.98
CA GLU A 94 16.94 -9.93 6.74
C GLU A 94 15.69 -9.24 7.31
N ASP A 95 15.87 -8.09 7.97
CA ASP A 95 14.76 -7.35 8.59
C ASP A 95 13.81 -6.79 7.54
N TYR A 96 14.32 -6.31 6.41
CA TYR A 96 13.48 -5.85 5.30
C TYR A 96 12.69 -7.01 4.68
N ALA A 97 13.32 -8.17 4.44
CA ALA A 97 12.61 -9.33 3.92
C ALA A 97 11.51 -9.81 4.88
N TYR A 98 11.77 -9.74 6.19
CA TYR A 98 10.77 -10.04 7.21
C TYR A 98 9.65 -9.00 7.23
N LEU A 99 9.97 -7.70 7.14
CA LEU A 99 8.99 -6.62 7.07
C LEU A 99 8.04 -6.79 5.87
N VAL A 100 8.57 -7.13 4.69
CA VAL A 100 7.76 -7.39 3.48
C VAL A 100 6.77 -8.53 3.70
N GLN A 101 7.17 -9.58 4.42
CA GLN A 101 6.26 -10.70 4.74
C GLN A 101 5.23 -10.32 5.79
N LEU A 102 5.64 -9.51 6.77
CA LEU A 102 4.80 -9.07 7.88
C LEU A 102 3.68 -8.13 7.41
N LEU A 103 4.00 -7.16 6.56
CA LEU A 103 3.09 -6.13 6.06
C LEU A 103 2.24 -6.61 4.87
N ARG A 104 1.52 -7.72 5.05
CA ARG A 104 0.49 -8.18 4.08
C ARG A 104 -0.47 -7.04 3.77
N GLY A 105 -0.73 -6.76 2.49
CA GLY A 105 -1.60 -5.66 2.08
C GLY A 105 -0.90 -4.31 1.91
N MET A 106 0.42 -4.25 2.12
CA MET A 106 1.27 -3.13 1.70
C MET A 106 2.23 -3.62 0.61
N ARG A 107 2.59 -2.72 -0.31
CA ARG A 107 3.69 -2.94 -1.27
C ARG A 107 4.87 -2.07 -0.89
N LEU A 108 6.02 -2.72 -0.74
CA LEU A 108 7.26 -2.10 -0.33
C LEU A 108 8.31 -2.28 -1.43
N ALA A 109 9.07 -1.23 -1.69
CA ALA A 109 10.28 -1.27 -2.50
C ALA A 109 11.34 -0.32 -1.93
N ARG A 110 12.61 -0.70 -2.07
CA ARG A 110 13.77 0.11 -1.71
C ARG A 110 14.82 0.08 -2.82
N GLY A 111 15.78 1.02 -2.77
CA GLY A 111 16.85 1.12 -3.75
C GLY A 111 16.52 2.13 -4.85
N ARG A 112 16.32 1.68 -6.10
CA ARG A 112 16.09 2.61 -7.22
C ARG A 112 14.76 3.36 -7.09
N ASP A 113 13.71 2.63 -6.74
CA ASP A 113 12.38 3.17 -6.49
C ASP A 113 12.04 2.85 -5.04
N VAL A 114 11.92 3.88 -4.21
CA VAL A 114 11.66 3.77 -2.77
C VAL A 114 10.19 4.12 -2.54
N TYR A 115 9.39 3.15 -2.11
CA TYR A 115 7.99 3.38 -1.75
C TYR A 115 7.48 2.35 -0.75
N ALA A 116 6.56 2.78 0.11
CA ALA A 116 5.67 1.94 0.89
C ALA A 116 4.25 2.45 0.62
N GLN A 117 3.35 1.60 0.13
CA GLN A 117 1.98 2.02 -0.20
C GLN A 117 0.96 0.91 0.07
N PRO A 118 -0.29 1.24 0.45
CA PRO A 118 -1.36 0.26 0.57
C PRO A 118 -1.63 -0.44 -0.76
N ASP A 119 -1.62 -1.77 -0.78
CA ASP A 119 -1.81 -2.58 -1.99
C ASP A 119 -3.27 -2.50 -2.47
N PRO A 120 -3.54 -1.87 -3.63
CA PRO A 120 -4.90 -1.65 -4.09
C PRO A 120 -5.62 -2.93 -4.48
N ASN A 121 -4.91 -3.97 -4.92
CA ASN A 121 -5.53 -5.24 -5.27
C ASN A 121 -5.94 -5.99 -3.99
N PHE A 122 -5.01 -6.10 -3.04
CA PHE A 122 -5.28 -6.76 -1.76
C PHE A 122 -6.45 -6.11 -1.03
N LEU A 123 -6.43 -4.78 -0.87
CA LEU A 123 -7.48 -4.07 -0.14
C LEU A 123 -8.82 -4.11 -0.86
N SER A 124 -8.81 -4.07 -2.20
CA SER A 124 -10.03 -4.28 -2.98
C SER A 124 -10.61 -5.68 -2.76
N GLU A 125 -9.80 -6.73 -2.77
CA GLU A 125 -10.27 -8.11 -2.55
C GLU A 125 -10.79 -8.32 -1.12
N LEU A 126 -10.10 -7.75 -0.13
CA LEU A 126 -10.52 -7.78 1.26
C LEU A 126 -11.87 -7.05 1.46
N ALA A 127 -12.03 -5.87 0.84
CA ALA A 127 -13.28 -5.10 0.89
C ALA A 127 -14.46 -5.79 0.23
N GLN A 128 -14.25 -6.48 -0.90
CA GLN A 128 -15.34 -7.26 -1.51
C GLN A 128 -15.84 -8.38 -0.60
N ARG A 129 -14.96 -8.96 0.22
CA ARG A 129 -15.31 -10.05 1.14
C ARG A 129 -15.91 -9.56 2.45
N LEU A 130 -15.28 -8.56 3.08
CA LEU A 130 -15.55 -8.18 4.47
C LEU A 130 -16.11 -6.76 4.60
N GLY A 131 -15.85 -5.89 3.63
CA GLY A 131 -16.18 -4.46 3.69
C GLY A 131 -17.68 -4.16 3.60
N ARG A 132 -18.06 -2.99 4.10
CA ARG A 132 -19.35 -2.34 3.87
C ARG A 132 -19.45 -1.83 2.42
N PRO A 133 -20.64 -1.42 1.94
CA PRO A 133 -20.80 -0.90 0.59
C PRO A 133 -19.85 0.27 0.26
N GLU A 134 -19.64 1.20 1.19
CA GLU A 134 -18.73 2.33 1.04
C GLU A 134 -17.27 1.90 0.90
N ASP A 135 -16.82 0.86 1.60
CA ASP A 135 -15.46 0.33 1.50
C ASP A 135 -15.26 -0.36 0.14
N ARG A 136 -16.26 -1.13 -0.32
CA ARG A 136 -16.22 -1.83 -1.62
C ARG A 136 -16.09 -0.85 -2.78
N ASP A 137 -16.85 0.23 -2.73
CA ASP A 137 -16.79 1.29 -3.74
C ASP A 137 -15.47 2.07 -3.66
N PHE A 138 -15.01 2.40 -2.45
CA PHE A 138 -13.75 3.08 -2.22
C PHE A 138 -12.60 2.30 -2.84
N PHE A 139 -12.41 1.05 -2.44
CA PHE A 139 -11.26 0.27 -2.87
C PHE A 139 -11.33 -0.14 -4.35
N ARG A 140 -12.53 -0.22 -4.94
CA ARG A 140 -12.68 -0.37 -6.39
C ARG A 140 -12.15 0.86 -7.15
N ILE A 141 -12.45 2.07 -6.68
CA ILE A 141 -11.97 3.32 -7.30
C ILE A 141 -10.48 3.52 -6.99
N TYR A 142 -10.05 3.26 -5.75
CA TYR A 142 -8.64 3.27 -5.34
C TYR A 142 -7.82 2.36 -6.25
N ARG A 143 -8.21 1.09 -6.42
CA ARG A 143 -7.55 0.17 -7.35
C ARG A 143 -7.45 0.68 -8.78
N ALA A 144 -8.52 1.29 -9.30
CA ALA A 144 -8.51 1.88 -10.64
C ALA A 144 -7.64 3.14 -10.75
N SER A 145 -7.30 3.77 -9.62
CA SER A 145 -6.48 4.99 -9.58
C SER A 145 -4.98 4.69 -9.71
N TRP A 146 -4.56 3.45 -9.46
CA TRP A 146 -3.15 3.04 -9.48
C TRP A 146 -2.79 2.22 -10.72
N GLY A 147 -1.62 2.50 -11.29
CA GLY A 147 -1.02 1.78 -12.40
C GLY A 147 0.07 0.80 -11.95
N ALA A 148 0.93 0.41 -12.89
CA ALA A 148 2.11 -0.40 -12.59
C ALA A 148 3.04 0.32 -11.60
N ASN A 149 3.78 -0.46 -10.81
CA ASN A 149 4.77 0.04 -9.84
C ASN A 149 4.24 1.08 -8.84
N MET A 150 2.95 1.03 -8.49
CA MET A 150 2.36 1.91 -7.46
C MET A 150 2.48 3.40 -7.82
N VAL A 151 2.36 3.70 -9.11
CA VAL A 151 2.29 5.05 -9.66
C VAL A 151 0.85 5.36 -10.06
N PRO A 152 0.30 6.55 -9.78
CA PRO A 152 -1.04 6.90 -10.23
C PRO A 152 -1.23 6.62 -11.73
N SER A 153 -2.36 6.05 -12.11
CA SER A 153 -2.59 5.51 -13.46
C SER A 153 -2.52 6.56 -14.58
N TYR A 154 -2.79 7.83 -14.23
CA TYR A 154 -2.64 8.99 -15.12
C TYR A 154 -1.20 9.50 -15.24
N LEU A 155 -0.25 8.92 -14.50
CA LEU A 155 1.17 9.21 -14.60
C LEU A 155 1.93 8.09 -15.32
N ARG A 156 3.10 8.44 -15.86
CA ARG A 156 4.07 7.48 -16.41
C ARG A 156 5.45 7.80 -15.85
N LEU A 157 6.14 6.75 -15.36
CA LEU A 157 7.55 6.87 -15.02
C LEU A 157 8.36 7.14 -16.28
N THR A 158 9.31 8.06 -16.17
CA THR A 158 10.26 8.36 -17.24
C THR A 158 11.66 7.96 -16.77
N THR A 159 12.64 8.01 -17.67
CA THR A 159 14.05 7.89 -17.26
C THR A 159 14.56 9.12 -16.50
N ARG A 160 13.72 10.14 -16.28
CA ARG A 160 14.04 11.38 -15.58
C ARG A 160 13.56 11.32 -14.13
N ALA A 161 14.01 12.29 -13.34
CA ALA A 161 13.74 12.36 -11.90
C ALA A 161 12.25 12.54 -11.52
N ALA A 162 11.39 12.97 -12.45
CA ALA A 162 9.96 13.16 -12.20
C ALA A 162 9.10 12.36 -13.21
N PRO A 163 7.96 11.81 -12.78
CA PRO A 163 6.97 11.24 -13.68
C PRO A 163 6.34 12.33 -14.55
N CYS A 164 5.76 11.91 -15.68
CA CYS A 164 4.96 12.77 -16.55
C CYS A 164 3.48 12.41 -16.47
N VAL A 165 2.60 13.37 -16.76
CA VAL A 165 1.15 13.20 -16.87
C VAL A 165 0.77 12.75 -18.27
N ARG A 166 -0.09 11.73 -18.34
CA ARG A 166 -0.58 11.10 -19.57
C ARG A 166 -1.79 11.84 -20.16
N PHE A 167 -1.61 13.11 -20.52
CA PHE A 167 -2.62 13.91 -21.20
C PHE A 167 -2.96 13.37 -22.60
N GLY A 168 -4.23 13.44 -22.99
CA GLY A 168 -4.76 13.00 -24.28
C GLY A 168 -5.20 11.54 -24.28
N GLU A 169 -4.94 10.82 -23.19
CA GLU A 169 -5.32 9.41 -23.01
C GLU A 169 -6.69 9.26 -22.33
N GLY A 170 -7.32 10.36 -21.87
CA GLY A 170 -8.66 10.33 -21.27
C GLY A 170 -8.73 9.66 -19.90
N LEU A 171 -7.60 9.61 -19.17
CA LEU A 171 -7.47 8.88 -17.91
C LEU A 171 -7.95 9.69 -16.70
N ILE A 172 -7.75 11.01 -16.72
CA ILE A 172 -8.08 11.90 -15.59
C ILE A 172 -9.60 12.09 -15.43
N PRO A 173 -10.39 12.40 -16.48
CA PRO A 173 -11.82 12.68 -16.33
C PRO A 173 -12.62 11.54 -15.68
N PRO A 174 -12.45 10.26 -16.06
CA PRO A 174 -13.14 9.16 -15.39
C PRO A 174 -12.73 8.96 -13.93
N LEU A 175 -11.48 9.28 -13.55
CA LEU A 175 -11.05 9.22 -12.14
C LEU A 175 -11.68 10.36 -11.35
N TYR A 176 -11.63 11.58 -11.88
CA TYR A 176 -12.21 12.76 -11.25
C TYR A 176 -13.71 12.60 -11.01
N GLU A 177 -14.45 12.11 -12.01
CA GLU A 177 -15.87 11.82 -11.88
C GLU A 177 -16.16 10.77 -10.82
N ARG A 178 -15.40 9.67 -10.80
CA ARG A 178 -15.59 8.59 -9.82
C ARG A 178 -15.33 9.05 -8.39
N TRP A 179 -14.24 9.77 -8.14
CA TRP A 179 -13.93 10.29 -6.81
C TRP A 179 -14.91 11.36 -6.35
N ARG A 180 -15.36 12.24 -7.23
CA ARG A 180 -16.44 13.19 -6.92
C ARG A 180 -17.78 12.50 -6.64
N GLY A 181 -18.11 11.49 -7.42
CA GLY A 181 -19.30 10.66 -7.22
C GLY A 181 -19.25 9.97 -5.86
N TYR A 182 -18.12 9.35 -5.53
CA TYR A 182 -17.88 8.74 -4.22
C TYR A 182 -18.07 9.75 -3.08
N ARG A 183 -17.42 10.92 -3.17
CA ARG A 183 -17.55 12.01 -2.17
C ARG A 183 -19.00 12.46 -1.98
N THR A 184 -19.82 12.41 -3.03
CA THR A 184 -21.24 12.81 -2.96
C THR A 184 -22.08 11.70 -2.32
N GLN A 185 -21.82 10.45 -2.68
CA GLN A 185 -22.57 9.29 -2.20
C GLN A 185 -22.24 8.92 -0.76
N TYR A 186 -20.96 9.04 -0.36
CA TYR A 186 -20.43 8.64 0.94
C TYR A 186 -19.65 9.78 1.58
N SER A 187 -20.31 10.91 1.85
CA SER A 187 -19.65 12.18 2.16
C SER A 187 -18.77 12.19 3.41
N GLN A 188 -18.91 11.21 4.30
CA GLN A 188 -18.10 11.10 5.53
C GLN A 188 -16.99 10.06 5.42
N ALA A 189 -17.20 8.98 4.66
CA ALA A 189 -16.25 7.87 4.56
C ALA A 189 -15.02 8.29 3.77
N TYR A 190 -13.82 8.07 4.32
CA TYR A 190 -12.53 8.37 3.70
C TYR A 190 -12.39 9.83 3.25
N SER A 191 -13.12 10.74 3.91
CA SER A 191 -13.34 12.11 3.43
C SER A 191 -12.03 12.87 3.17
N THR A 192 -11.03 12.71 4.04
CA THR A 192 -9.70 13.33 3.88
C THR A 192 -9.00 12.83 2.61
N TYR A 193 -8.88 11.51 2.43
CA TYR A 193 -8.21 10.92 1.27
C TYR A 193 -8.91 11.29 -0.04
N VAL A 194 -10.25 11.21 -0.04
CA VAL A 194 -11.07 11.54 -1.22
C VAL A 194 -10.94 13.01 -1.57
N ALA A 195 -10.94 13.91 -0.58
CA ALA A 195 -10.76 15.34 -0.82
C ALA A 195 -9.39 15.64 -1.42
N GLN A 196 -8.32 15.05 -0.87
CA GLN A 196 -6.97 15.22 -1.38
C GLN A 196 -6.84 14.65 -2.79
N THR A 197 -7.36 13.45 -3.06
CA THR A 197 -7.31 12.83 -4.40
C THR A 197 -8.04 13.66 -5.46
N VAL A 198 -9.20 14.22 -5.13
CA VAL A 198 -9.92 15.14 -6.03
C VAL A 198 -9.07 16.37 -6.31
N LYS A 199 -8.43 16.95 -5.29
CA LYS A 199 -7.54 18.10 -5.43
C LYS A 199 -6.32 17.78 -6.28
N ASP A 200 -5.68 16.62 -6.11
CA ASP A 200 -4.51 16.20 -6.89
C ASP A 200 -4.86 16.05 -8.38
N LEU A 201 -6.04 15.53 -8.69
CA LEU A 201 -6.54 15.44 -10.08
C LEU A 201 -6.84 16.83 -10.67
N GLU A 202 -7.36 17.76 -9.85
CA GLU A 202 -7.57 19.16 -10.24
C GLU A 202 -6.25 19.91 -10.46
N GLU A 203 -5.25 19.68 -9.60
CA GLU A 203 -3.91 20.22 -9.73
C GLU A 203 -3.20 19.69 -10.99
N ALA A 204 -3.35 18.39 -11.27
CA ALA A 204 -2.77 17.78 -12.48
C ALA A 204 -3.20 18.52 -13.76
N VAL A 205 -4.48 18.90 -13.86
CA VAL A 205 -5.04 19.60 -15.03
C VAL A 205 -4.90 21.13 -14.97
N SER A 206 -4.47 21.72 -13.85
CA SER A 206 -4.45 23.19 -13.69
C SER A 206 -3.07 23.81 -13.52
N LEU A 207 -2.08 23.11 -12.95
CA LEU A 207 -0.81 23.72 -12.57
C LEU A 207 0.23 23.78 -13.69
N GLY A 208 -0.08 23.29 -14.88
CA GLY A 208 0.92 23.06 -15.92
C GLY A 208 1.93 22.04 -15.40
N THR A 209 1.67 20.77 -15.61
CA THR A 209 2.53 19.66 -15.16
C THR A 209 3.20 19.01 -16.36
N CYS A 210 4.39 18.44 -16.13
CA CYS A 210 5.19 17.74 -17.14
C CYS A 210 4.33 16.72 -17.91
N ALA A 211 4.13 16.91 -19.20
CA ALA A 211 3.34 16.02 -20.05
C ALA A 211 4.19 14.90 -20.66
N CYS A 212 3.60 13.71 -20.81
CA CYS A 212 4.27 12.59 -21.47
C CYS A 212 4.32 12.72 -23.00
N ALA A 213 3.52 13.62 -23.55
CA ALA A 213 3.40 13.90 -24.98
C ALA A 213 3.47 15.42 -25.22
N GLY A 214 3.10 15.89 -26.42
CA GLY A 214 3.18 17.29 -26.82
C GLY A 214 2.00 18.16 -26.37
N ALA A 215 2.04 19.44 -26.72
CA ALA A 215 1.04 20.44 -26.33
C ALA A 215 -0.37 20.05 -26.77
N ASP A 216 -0.53 19.54 -27.99
CA ASP A 216 -1.80 19.08 -28.54
C ASP A 216 -2.54 18.10 -27.61
N SER A 217 -1.81 17.19 -26.94
CA SER A 217 -2.43 16.21 -26.04
C SER A 217 -2.89 16.86 -24.74
N VAL A 218 -2.18 17.89 -24.27
CA VAL A 218 -2.57 18.71 -23.13
C VAL A 218 -3.82 19.52 -23.48
N GLU A 219 -3.80 20.25 -24.59
CA GLU A 219 -4.95 21.05 -25.06
C GLU A 219 -6.20 20.20 -25.24
N GLN A 220 -6.06 19.02 -25.86
CA GLN A 220 -7.15 18.09 -26.03
C GLN A 220 -7.75 17.64 -24.70
N GLU A 221 -6.93 17.20 -23.75
CA GLU A 221 -7.41 16.73 -22.43
C GLU A 221 -8.06 17.87 -21.64
N LEU A 222 -7.42 19.03 -21.60
CA LEU A 222 -7.91 20.20 -20.86
C LEU A 222 -9.24 20.71 -21.43
N SER A 223 -9.35 20.81 -22.75
CA SER A 223 -10.59 21.19 -23.44
C SER A 223 -11.72 20.20 -23.18
N ALA A 224 -11.42 18.89 -23.24
CA ALA A 224 -12.38 17.84 -22.92
C ALA A 224 -12.80 17.89 -21.44
N PHE A 225 -11.86 18.18 -20.53
CA PHE A 225 -12.12 18.26 -19.09
C PHE A 225 -13.09 19.39 -18.75
N VAL A 226 -12.83 20.62 -19.23
CA VAL A 226 -13.73 21.77 -18.95
C VAL A 226 -15.07 21.64 -19.66
N SER A 227 -15.11 20.97 -20.82
CA SER A 227 -16.37 20.66 -21.51
C SER A 227 -17.22 19.66 -20.73
N ARG A 228 -16.58 18.65 -20.12
CA ARG A 228 -17.26 17.62 -19.32
C ARG A 228 -17.65 18.11 -17.92
N PHE A 229 -16.84 18.97 -17.32
CA PHE A 229 -17.05 19.48 -15.96
C PHE A 229 -17.10 21.02 -15.97
N PRO A 230 -18.16 21.64 -16.52
CA PRO A 230 -18.23 23.08 -16.69
C PRO A 230 -18.20 23.87 -15.37
N ASP A 231 -18.58 23.24 -14.26
CA ASP A 231 -18.65 23.84 -12.92
C ASP A 231 -17.46 23.46 -12.02
N THR A 232 -16.39 22.88 -12.58
CA THR A 232 -15.18 22.56 -11.79
C THR A 232 -14.51 23.83 -11.25
N PRO A 233 -14.07 23.86 -9.97
CA PRO A 233 -13.47 25.05 -9.37
C PRO A 233 -12.18 25.49 -10.06
N VAL A 234 -11.47 24.56 -10.73
CA VAL A 234 -10.23 24.85 -11.46
C VAL A 234 -10.45 25.29 -12.90
N ARG A 235 -11.69 25.46 -13.36
CA ARG A 235 -11.97 25.90 -14.74
C ARG A 235 -11.24 27.18 -15.12
N PRO A 236 -11.20 28.26 -14.31
CA PRO A 236 -10.45 29.46 -14.66
C PRO A 236 -8.96 29.20 -14.89
N ALA A 237 -8.34 28.33 -14.09
CA ALA A 237 -6.94 27.96 -14.23
C ALA A 237 -6.71 27.12 -15.50
N ILE A 238 -7.60 26.18 -15.81
CA ILE A 238 -7.53 25.41 -17.06
C ILE A 238 -7.66 26.32 -18.29
N MET A 239 -8.62 27.25 -18.28
CA MET A 239 -8.80 28.20 -19.38
C MET A 239 -7.58 29.12 -19.55
N ALA A 240 -7.00 29.60 -18.46
CA ALA A 240 -5.76 30.36 -18.50
C ALA A 240 -4.62 29.54 -19.11
N ARG A 241 -4.51 28.26 -18.73
CA ARG A 241 -3.49 27.36 -19.27
C ARG A 241 -3.68 27.07 -20.76
N LEU A 242 -4.93 26.92 -21.22
CA LEU A 242 -5.23 26.77 -22.66
C LEU A 242 -4.79 28.02 -23.44
N GLN A 243 -5.06 29.23 -22.93
CA GLN A 243 -4.60 30.46 -23.56
C GLN A 243 -3.07 30.54 -23.62
N GLU A 244 -2.38 30.14 -22.54
CA GLU A 244 -0.91 30.11 -22.53
C GLU A 244 -0.34 29.17 -23.61
N LEU A 245 -0.98 28.02 -23.86
CA LEU A 245 -0.55 27.06 -24.87
C LEU A 245 -0.80 27.58 -26.30
N GLU A 246 -1.89 28.32 -26.51
CA GLU A 246 -2.15 29.01 -27.78
C GLU A 246 -1.08 30.08 -28.08
N ASP A 247 -0.67 30.84 -27.06
CA ASP A 247 0.31 31.92 -27.20
C ASP A 247 1.75 31.40 -27.32
N ASP A 248 2.09 30.34 -26.58
CA ASP A 248 3.41 29.70 -26.53
C ASP A 248 3.27 28.18 -26.30
N PRO A 249 3.18 27.37 -27.37
CA PRO A 249 3.00 25.91 -27.27
C PRO A 249 4.14 25.18 -26.54
N GLU A 250 5.31 25.81 -26.40
CA GLU A 250 6.46 25.25 -25.67
C GLU A 250 6.54 25.72 -24.21
N ARG A 251 5.63 26.62 -23.78
CA ARG A 251 5.58 27.18 -22.42
C ARG A 251 5.53 26.06 -21.39
N ARG A 252 6.53 26.07 -20.50
CA ARG A 252 6.69 25.04 -19.45
C ARG A 252 5.41 24.77 -18.66
N PRO A 253 5.19 23.52 -18.23
CA PRO A 253 5.93 22.31 -18.59
C PRO A 253 5.06 21.39 -19.48
N VAL A 254 5.06 21.62 -20.79
CA VAL A 254 4.68 20.57 -21.76
C VAL A 254 5.83 19.59 -21.95
N GLN A 255 7.07 20.08 -22.01
CA GLN A 255 8.26 19.25 -22.14
C GLN A 255 9.01 19.18 -20.82
N CYS A 256 9.21 17.98 -20.30
CA CYS A 256 9.85 17.70 -19.00
C CYS A 256 11.37 17.94 -18.99
N ARG A 257 11.88 18.96 -19.70
CA ARG A 257 13.31 19.28 -19.92
C ARG A 257 13.90 20.17 -18.83
#